data_AF-A0A2T2PUC0-F1
#
_entry.id   AF-A0A2T2PUC0-F1
#
_cell.length_a   1.000
_cell.length_b   1.000
_cell.length_c   1.000
_cell.angle_alpha   90.00
_cell.angle_beta   90.00
_cell.angle_gamma   90.00
#
_symmetry.space_group_name_H-M   'P 1'
#
loop_
_entity.id
_entity.type
_entity.pdbx_description
1 polymer ?
#
loop_
_entity_poly.entity_id
_entity_poly.type
_entity_poly.pdbx_seq_one_letter_code
_entity_poly.pdbx_strand_id
1 'polypeptide(L)' 'MSKLNFAAIVVALAFSGAASAQSSDPRGACKADYDKFCAGIAPGGGRVVACLDAKRDQLSVSCKTALDGRKKK' A
#
# COMPACT_ATOMS: atom_id res chain seq x y z
N MET A 1 -19.97 -33.82 -38.35
CA MET A 1 -18.57 -34.28 -38.27
C MET A 1 -17.75 -32.99 -38.30
N SER A 2 -17.41 -32.35 -37.19
CA SER A 2 -16.36 -32.62 -36.20
C SER A 2 -16.69 -31.72 -34.99
N LYS A 3 -17.02 -32.14 -33.77
CA LYS A 3 -16.30 -33.06 -32.87
C LYS A 3 -14.80 -32.90 -33.00
N LEU A 4 -14.25 -31.82 -32.43
CA LEU A 4 -12.94 -31.78 -31.79
C LEU A 4 -12.68 -30.35 -31.26
N ASN A 5 -12.52 -30.27 -29.94
CA ASN A 5 -11.67 -29.30 -29.24
C ASN A 5 -12.16 -27.85 -29.05
N PHE A 6 -13.35 -27.66 -28.46
CA PHE A 6 -13.68 -26.42 -27.73
C PHE A 6 -13.35 -26.48 -26.22
N ALA A 7 -12.60 -27.50 -25.79
CA ALA A 7 -12.20 -27.68 -24.38
C ALA A 7 -10.87 -27.01 -24.02
N ALA A 8 -10.20 -26.32 -24.96
CA ALA A 8 -8.90 -25.67 -24.73
C ALA A 8 -9.00 -24.17 -24.43
N ILE A 9 -10.19 -23.56 -24.48
CA ILE A 9 -10.35 -22.10 -24.23
C ILE A 9 -10.52 -21.80 -22.71
N VAL A 10 -10.76 -22.82 -21.89
CA VAL A 10 -11.05 -22.65 -20.44
C VAL A 10 -9.80 -22.53 -19.57
N VAL A 11 -8.59 -22.72 -20.11
CA VAL A 11 -7.31 -22.73 -19.38
C VAL A 11 -6.51 -21.42 -19.52
N ALA A 12 -7.04 -20.38 -20.17
CA ALA A 12 -6.34 -19.10 -20.29
C ALA A 12 -6.90 -17.98 -19.39
N LEU A 13 -8.09 -18.15 -18.79
CA LEU A 13 -8.73 -17.13 -17.96
C LEU A 13 -8.53 -17.32 -16.44
N ALA A 14 -7.78 -18.35 -16.02
CA ALA A 14 -7.58 -18.67 -14.61
C ALA A 14 -6.30 -18.09 -13.98
N PHE A 15 -5.53 -17.27 -14.70
CA PHE A 15 -4.32 -16.63 -14.16
C PHE A 15 -4.29 -15.10 -14.38
N SER A 16 -5.46 -14.44 -14.29
CA SER A 16 -5.46 -13.04 -13.87
C SER A 16 -5.29 -13.04 -12.35
N GLY A 17 -4.02 -13.18 -11.95
CA GLY A 17 -3.58 -13.26 -10.57
C GLY A 17 -4.19 -12.15 -9.72
N ALA A 18 -4.32 -12.44 -8.42
CA ALA A 18 -4.74 -11.49 -7.41
C ALA A 18 -3.98 -10.16 -7.60
N ALA A 19 -4.63 -9.20 -8.26
CA ALA A 19 -4.29 -7.81 -8.14
C ALA A 19 -4.53 -7.50 -6.67
N SER A 20 -3.48 -7.63 -5.86
CA SER A 20 -3.50 -7.08 -4.52
C SER A 20 -3.88 -5.62 -4.71
N ALA A 21 -5.10 -5.29 -4.31
CA ALA A 21 -5.54 -3.93 -4.12
C ALA A 21 -4.60 -3.37 -3.06
N GLN A 22 -3.46 -2.83 -3.51
CA GLN A 22 -2.56 -2.07 -2.67
C GLN A 22 -3.32 -0.80 -2.36
N SER A 23 -4.12 -0.94 -1.30
CA SER A 23 -5.06 0.04 -0.78
C SER A 23 -4.39 1.39 -0.83
N SER A 24 -4.92 2.25 -1.69
CA SER A 24 -4.45 3.59 -2.01
C SER A 24 -4.71 4.55 -0.85
N ASP A 25 -4.38 4.14 0.37
CA ASP A 25 -4.37 5.03 1.50
C ASP A 25 -3.12 5.94 1.39
N PRO A 26 -3.27 7.27 1.34
CA PRO A 26 -2.14 8.20 1.22
C PRO A 26 -1.21 8.18 2.45
N ARG A 27 -1.67 7.58 3.56
CA ARG A 27 -0.85 7.28 4.76
C ARG A 27 -0.20 5.91 4.67
N GLY A 28 -0.65 5.04 3.77
CA GLY A 28 -0.04 3.75 3.44
C GLY A 28 0.30 2.92 4.69
N ALA A 29 1.53 2.43 4.75
CA ALA A 29 2.07 1.66 5.87
C ALA A 29 2.16 2.45 7.20
N CYS A 30 2.00 3.78 7.17
CA CYS A 30 2.08 4.66 8.33
C CYS A 30 0.71 5.01 8.93
N LYS A 31 -0.41 4.49 8.40
CA LYS A 31 -1.75 4.86 8.87
C LYS A 31 -1.94 4.56 10.36
N ALA A 32 -1.59 3.35 10.79
CA ALA A 32 -1.74 2.92 12.18
C ALA A 32 -0.86 3.74 13.15
N ASP A 33 0.37 4.05 12.75
CA ASP A 33 1.26 4.89 13.56
C ASP A 33 0.78 6.34 13.60
N TYR A 34 0.28 6.86 12.47
CA TYR A 34 -0.33 8.18 12.42
C TYR A 34 -1.52 8.26 13.39
N ASP A 35 -2.43 7.29 13.37
CA ASP A 35 -3.62 7.32 14.21
C ASP A 35 -3.28 7.18 15.71
N LYS A 36 -2.10 6.62 16.05
CA LYS A 36 -1.59 6.57 17.42
C LYS A 36 -0.85 7.83 17.85
N PHE A 37 0.04 8.36 17.03
CA PHE A 37 1.01 9.38 17.44
C PHE A 37 0.73 10.77 16.87
N CYS A 38 0.01 10.85 15.75
CA CYS A 38 -0.19 12.06 14.96
C CYS A 38 -1.67 12.32 14.65
N ALA A 39 -2.60 11.68 15.38
CA ALA A 39 -4.03 11.89 15.19
C ALA A 39 -4.38 13.36 15.39
N GLY A 40 -5.07 13.95 14.41
CA GLY A 40 -5.43 15.38 14.41
C GLY A 40 -4.52 16.28 13.56
N ILE A 41 -3.38 15.78 13.04
CA ILE A 41 -2.57 16.56 12.10
C ILE A 41 -3.32 16.65 10.75
N ALA A 42 -3.75 17.85 10.39
CA ALA A 42 -4.43 18.03 9.11
C ALA A 42 -3.54 17.55 7.93
N PRO A 43 -4.08 16.72 7.01
CA PRO A 43 -3.33 16.25 5.86
C PRO A 43 -2.89 17.41 4.95
N GLY A 44 -1.85 17.17 4.15
CA GLY A 44 -1.29 18.17 3.24
C GLY A 44 -0.09 18.96 3.79
N GLY A 45 0.72 19.50 2.86
CA GLY A 45 1.89 20.32 3.18
C GLY A 45 3.01 19.59 3.93
N GLY A 46 3.09 18.25 3.85
CA GLY A 46 4.14 17.48 4.52
C GLY A 46 4.03 17.39 6.04
N ARG A 47 3.04 18.03 6.68
CA ARG A 47 2.88 18.06 8.15
C ARG A 47 2.76 16.66 8.78
N VAL A 48 2.03 15.78 8.10
CA VAL A 48 1.88 14.37 8.50
C VAL A 48 3.24 13.67 8.51
N VAL A 49 4.06 13.90 7.48
CA VAL A 49 5.40 13.32 7.39
C VAL A 49 6.30 13.91 8.46
N ALA A 50 6.24 15.22 8.73
CA ALA A 50 7.04 15.86 9.79
C ALA A 50 6.70 15.30 11.18
N CYS A 51 5.41 15.09 11.48
CA CYS A 51 5.00 14.47 12.75
C CYS A 51 5.52 13.04 12.87
N LEU A 52 5.37 12.23 11.81
CA LEU A 52 5.90 10.88 11.79
C LEU A 52 7.44 10.89 11.91
N ASP A 53 8.13 11.80 11.22
CA ASP A 53 9.59 11.95 11.28
C ASP A 53 10.08 12.22 12.71
N ALA A 54 9.41 13.14 13.42
CA ALA A 54 9.69 13.45 14.82
C ALA A 54 9.40 12.27 15.78
N LYS A 55 8.58 11.31 15.36
CA LYS A 55 8.23 10.11 16.13
C LYS A 55 8.88 8.85 15.56
N ARG A 56 9.87 8.97 14.68
CA ARG A 56 10.47 7.85 13.92
C ARG A 56 10.84 6.65 14.78
N ASP A 57 11.38 6.85 15.97
CA ASP A 57 11.76 5.75 16.86
C ASP A 57 10.57 4.93 17.36
N GLN A 58 9.41 5.57 17.51
CA GLN A 58 8.17 4.99 18.04
C GLN A 58 7.29 4.36 16.95
N LEU A 59 7.59 4.61 15.67
CA LEU A 59 6.83 4.06 14.54
C LEU A 59 7.09 2.56 14.34
N SER A 60 6.13 1.89 13.71
CA SER A 60 6.32 0.55 13.17
C SER A 60 7.45 0.49 12.14
N VAL A 61 8.13 -0.67 12.04
CA VAL A 61 9.18 -0.92 11.04
C VAL A 61 8.66 -0.66 9.62
N SER A 62 7.43 -1.08 9.35
CA SER A 62 6.75 -0.83 8.07
C SER A 62 6.61 0.65 7.74
N CYS A 63 6.30 1.50 8.72
CA CYS A 63 6.20 2.93 8.49
C CYS A 63 7.57 3.60 8.33
N LYS A 64 8.59 3.20 9.11
CA LYS A 64 9.97 3.70 8.94
C LYS A 64 10.45 3.44 7.51
N THR A 65 10.34 2.19 7.04
CA THR A 65 10.69 1.81 5.65
C THR A 65 9.91 2.63 4.62
N ALA A 66 8.61 2.85 4.83
CA ALA A 66 7.81 3.67 3.94
C ALA A 66 8.27 5.14 3.90
N LEU A 67 8.62 5.72 5.06
CA LEU A 67 9.15 7.08 5.14
C LEU A 67 10.52 7.22 4.46
N ASP A 68 11.40 6.22 4.57
CA ASP A 68 12.68 6.17 3.87
C ASP A 68 12.49 6.08 2.35
N GLY A 69 11.54 5.25 1.89
CA GLY A 69 11.19 5.16 0.47
C GLY A 69 10.61 6.46 -0.10
N ARG A 70 9.95 7.28 0.73
CA ARG A 70 9.37 8.58 0.30
C ARG A 70 10.40 9.71 0.19
N LYS A 71 11.52 9.67 0.92
CA LYS A 71 12.60 10.68 0.83
C LYS A 71 13.40 10.60 -0.48
N LYS A 72 13.28 9.51 -1.23
CA LYS A 72 14.12 9.22 -2.42
C LYS A 72 13.52 9.73 -3.75
N LYS A 73 12.51 10.61 -3.70
CA LYS A 73 11.85 11.16 -4.90
C LYS A 73 11.94 12.67 -4.95
#